data_AF-A0A0D3A0E3-F1
#
_entry.id   AF-A0A0D3A0E3-F1
#
_cell.length_a   1.000
_cell.length_b   1.000
_cell.length_c   1.000
_cell.angle_alpha   90.00
_cell.angle_beta   90.00
_cell.angle_gamma   90.00
#
_symmetry.space_group_name_H-M   'P 1'
#
loop_
_entity.id
_entity.type
_entity.pdbx_description
1 polymer ?
#
loop_
_entity_poly.entity_id
_entity_poly.type
_entity_poly.pdbx_seq_one_letter_code
_entity_poly.pdbx_strand_id
1 'polypeptide(L)'
;MNAIQELFKIARAQTLIALCSTVPGYWFTVAFIDVIGRFAIQMMGFFFMTVFMFALAIPYNHWTHKENRIGFVIMYSLTFFFANFGPNATTFVVPAE
;
A
#
# COMPACT_ATOMS: atom_id res chain seq x y z
N MET A 1 -24.34 -14.17 -8.74
CA MET A 1 -23.85 -12.79 -8.89
C MET A 1 -23.11 -12.74 -10.22
N ASN A 2 -23.42 -11.78 -11.10
CA ASN A 2 -22.81 -11.72 -12.44
C ASN A 2 -21.33 -11.30 -12.29
N ALA A 3 -20.39 -12.02 -12.90
CA ALA A 3 -18.95 -11.81 -12.70
C ALA A 3 -18.51 -10.35 -12.95
N ILE A 4 -19.14 -9.68 -13.93
CA ILE A 4 -18.92 -8.27 -14.25
C ILE A 4 -19.27 -7.34 -13.08
N GLN A 5 -20.34 -7.62 -12.33
CA GLN A 5 -20.71 -6.80 -11.18
C GLN A 5 -19.78 -7.00 -9.99
N GLU A 6 -19.23 -8.21 -9.81
CA GLU A 6 -18.25 -8.49 -8.78
C GLU A 6 -16.92 -7.81 -9.09
N LEU A 7 -16.45 -7.93 -10.32
CA LEU A 7 -15.29 -7.19 -10.85
C LEU A 7 -15.46 -5.68 -10.68
N PHE A 8 -16.63 -5.12 -11.03
CA PHE A 8 -16.89 -3.69 -10.89
C PHE A 8 -16.85 -3.22 -9.43
N LYS A 9 -17.35 -4.03 -8.48
CA LYS A 9 -17.28 -3.74 -7.04
C LYS A 9 -15.84 -3.78 -6.53
N ILE A 10 -15.07 -4.80 -6.92
CA ILE A 10 -13.65 -4.93 -6.55
C ILE A 10 -12.83 -3.79 -7.14
N ALA A 11 -13.05 -3.46 -8.42
CA ALA A 11 -12.37 -2.37 -9.11
C ALA A 11 -12.65 -1.02 -8.42
N ARG A 12 -13.90 -0.72 -8.07
CA ARG A 12 -14.24 0.51 -7.31
C ARG A 12 -13.51 0.59 -5.97
N ALA A 13 -13.44 -0.51 -5.23
CA ALA A 13 -12.71 -0.57 -3.96
C ALA A 13 -11.21 -0.34 -4.17
N GLN A 14 -10.61 -1.00 -5.18
CA GLN A 14 -9.22 -0.82 -5.56
C GLN A 14 -8.90 0.62 -6.00
N THR A 15 -9.77 1.25 -6.80
CA THR A 15 -9.60 2.65 -7.21
C THR A 15 -9.61 3.59 -6.01
N LEU A 16 -10.50 3.40 -5.04
CA LEU A 16 -10.51 4.20 -3.81
C LEU A 16 -9.24 4.00 -2.99
N ILE A 17 -8.79 2.75 -2.83
CA ILE A 17 -7.54 2.43 -2.12
C ILE A 17 -6.35 3.08 -2.84
N ALA A 18 -6.27 2.99 -4.16
CA ALA A 18 -5.21 3.60 -4.94
C ALA A 18 -5.23 5.14 -4.84
N LEU A 19 -6.41 5.76 -4.90
CA LEU A 19 -6.53 7.22 -4.80
C LEU A 19 -6.13 7.74 -3.41
N CYS A 20 -6.51 7.03 -2.36
CA CYS A 20 -6.20 7.41 -0.97
C CYS A 20 -4.83 6.93 -0.48
N SER A 21 -4.18 5.99 -1.16
CA SER A 21 -2.92 5.39 -0.70
C SER A 21 -1.77 5.63 -1.68
N THR A 22 -1.96 5.25 -2.94
CA THR A 22 -0.91 5.36 -3.96
C THR A 22 -0.54 6.81 -4.23
N VAL A 23 -1.53 7.67 -4.51
CA VAL A 23 -1.28 9.09 -4.82
C VAL A 23 -0.55 9.82 -3.69
N PRO A 24 -1.02 9.79 -2.43
CA PRO A 24 -0.30 10.46 -1.35
C PRO A 24 1.04 9.78 -1.02
N GLY A 25 1.19 8.46 -1.21
CA GLY A 25 2.46 7.75 -1.01
C GLY A 25 3.55 8.21 -1.98
N TYR A 26 3.19 8.50 -3.23
CA TYR A 26 4.10 9.11 -4.21
C TYR A 26 4.54 10.52 -3.78
N TRP A 27 3.59 11.39 -3.40
CA TRP A 27 3.91 12.74 -2.95
C TRP A 27 4.78 12.75 -1.68
N PHE A 28 4.51 11.84 -0.75
CA PHE A 28 5.36 11.63 0.41
C PHE A 28 6.77 11.23 -0.01
N THR A 29 6.92 10.34 -1.00
CA THR A 29 8.25 9.98 -1.50
C THR A 29 8.99 11.20 -2.03
N VAL A 30 8.33 12.00 -2.88
CA VAL A 30 8.92 13.23 -3.43
C VAL A 30 9.32 14.21 -2.33
N ALA A 31 8.53 14.37 -1.26
CA ALA A 31 8.85 15.28 -0.17
C ALA A 31 10.03 14.80 0.69
N PHE A 32 10.19 13.49 0.87
CA PHE A 32 11.20 12.92 1.78
C PHE A 32 12.45 12.39 1.07
N ILE A 33 12.44 12.26 -0.27
CA ILE A 33 13.56 11.70 -1.04
C ILE A 33 14.84 12.52 -0.90
N ASP A 34 14.72 13.85 -0.88
CA ASP A 34 15.87 14.76 -0.75
C ASP A 34 16.40 14.86 0.69
N VAL A 35 15.60 14.50 1.70
CA VAL A 35 15.97 14.62 3.13
C VAL A 35 16.51 13.29 3.68
N ILE A 36 15.85 12.18 3.37
CA ILE A 36 16.15 10.86 3.95
C ILE A 36 17.09 10.04 3.04
N GLY A 37 17.03 10.29 1.73
CA GLY A 37 17.81 9.54 0.74
C GLY A 37 17.13 8.26 0.26
N ARG A 38 17.46 7.89 -0.98
CA ARG A 38 16.78 6.85 -1.78
C ARG A 38 16.90 5.44 -1.17
N PHE A 39 18.08 5.11 -0.64
CA PHE A 39 18.34 3.79 -0.04
C PHE A 39 17.58 3.56 1.26
N ALA A 40 17.50 4.58 2.13
CA ALA A 40 16.77 4.50 3.38
C ALA A 40 15.25 4.41 3.15
N ILE A 41 14.72 5.12 2.15
CA ILE A 41 13.31 5.01 1.72
C ILE A 41 12.99 3.61 1.21
N GLN A 42 13.88 2.99 0.43
CA GLN A 42 13.68 1.64 -0.07
C GLN A 42 13.68 0.60 1.07
N MET A 43 14.64 0.69 2.01
CA MET A 43 14.66 -0.20 3.19
C MET A 43 13.43 -0.01 4.07
N MET A 44 12.99 1.22 4.32
CA MET A 44 11.77 1.49 5.08
C MET A 44 10.53 0.91 4.38
N GLY A 45 10.39 1.09 3.06
CA GLY A 45 9.28 0.53 2.30
C GLY A 45 9.20 -1.01 2.42
N PHE A 46 10.33 -1.71 2.27
CA PHE A 46 10.37 -3.17 2.43
C PHE A 46 10.11 -3.63 3.87
N PHE A 47 10.63 -2.90 4.85
CA PHE A 47 10.39 -3.21 6.26
C PHE A 47 8.92 -3.08 6.62
N PHE A 48 8.29 -1.95 6.29
CA PHE A 48 6.87 -1.70 6.59
C PHE A 48 5.95 -2.65 5.81
N MET A 49 6.22 -2.92 4.53
CA MET A 49 5.46 -3.93 3.78
C MET A 49 5.49 -5.30 4.45
N THR A 50 6.66 -5.71 4.95
CA THR A 50 6.83 -6.99 5.64
C THR A 50 6.03 -7.02 6.95
N VAL A 51 6.13 -5.98 7.77
CA VAL A 51 5.39 -5.87 9.04
C VAL A 51 3.87 -5.92 8.80
N PHE A 52 3.36 -5.17 7.82
CA PHE A 52 1.93 -5.18 7.52
C PHE A 52 1.46 -6.52 6.95
N MET A 53 2.25 -7.18 6.10
CA MET A 53 1.92 -8.53 5.62
C MET A 53 1.89 -9.56 6.76
N PHE A 54 2.84 -9.51 7.70
CA PHE A 54 2.81 -10.39 8.87
C PHE A 54 1.62 -10.08 9.78
N ALA A 55 1.30 -8.81 10.00
CA ALA A 55 0.17 -8.40 10.82
C ALA A 55 -1.18 -8.71 10.17
N LEU A 56 -1.26 -8.84 8.84
CA LEU A 56 -2.40 -9.39 8.10
C LEU A 56 -2.46 -10.93 8.18
N ALA A 57 -1.31 -11.59 8.14
CA ALA A 57 -1.22 -13.06 8.08
C ALA A 57 -1.47 -13.76 9.42
N ILE A 58 -1.00 -13.21 10.54
CA ILE A 58 -1.08 -13.86 11.86
C ILE A 58 -2.53 -13.91 12.40
N PRO A 59 -3.31 -12.82 12.43
CA PRO A 59 -4.71 -12.80 12.88
C PRO A 59 -5.72 -12.96 11.73
N TYR A 60 -5.42 -13.78 10.71
CA TYR A 60 -6.28 -13.93 9.52
C TYR A 60 -7.73 -14.34 9.86
N ASN A 61 -7.91 -15.25 10.82
CA ASN A 61 -9.22 -15.67 11.32
C ASN A 61 -9.96 -14.55 12.07
N HIS A 62 -9.24 -13.64 12.74
CA HIS A 62 -9.82 -12.51 13.48
C HIS A 62 -10.27 -11.37 12.55
N TRP A 63 -9.62 -11.25 11.39
CA TRP A 63 -9.91 -10.23 10.36
C TRP A 63 -11.05 -10.64 9.42
N THR A 64 -11.39 -11.93 9.39
CA THR A 64 -12.50 -12.48 8.59
C THR A 64 -13.87 -12.14 9.18
N HIS A 65 -13.94 -11.76 10.46
CA HIS A 65 -15.18 -11.30 11.10
C HIS A 65 -15.66 -9.96 10.51
N LYS A 66 -16.98 -9.85 10.26
CA LYS A 66 -17.62 -8.71 9.57
C LYS A 66 -17.31 -7.35 10.20
N GLU A 67 -17.03 -7.27 11.50
CA GLU A 67 -16.70 -6.03 12.20
C GLU A 67 -15.30 -5.49 11.89
N ASN A 68 -14.31 -6.36 11.65
CA ASN A 68 -12.92 -5.95 11.46
C ASN A 68 -12.54 -5.73 9.99
N ARG A 69 -13.52 -5.83 9.07
CA ARG A 69 -13.30 -5.72 7.62
C ARG A 69 -12.81 -4.33 7.21
N ILE A 70 -13.13 -3.29 7.98
CA ILE A 70 -12.58 -1.94 7.79
C ILE A 70 -11.10 -1.90 8.17
N GLY A 71 -10.72 -2.57 9.28
CA GLY A 71 -9.31 -2.78 9.64
C GLY A 71 -8.54 -3.47 8.52
N PHE A 72 -9.12 -4.53 7.93
CA PHE A 72 -8.62 -5.20 6.71
C PHE A 72 -8.22 -4.21 5.63
N VAL A 73 -9.17 -3.39 5.22
CA VAL A 73 -8.97 -2.44 4.15
C VAL A 73 -7.95 -1.37 4.53
N ILE A 74 -7.91 -0.92 5.79
CA ILE A 74 -6.95 0.11 6.24
C ILE A 74 -5.52 -0.43 6.22
N MET A 75 -5.22 -1.58 6.82
CA MET A 75 -3.85 -2.12 6.79
C MET A 75 -3.43 -2.53 5.37
N TYR A 76 -4.36 -3.02 4.56
CA TYR A 76 -4.08 -3.29 3.15
C TYR A 76 -3.77 -1.99 2.37
N SER A 77 -4.53 -0.92 2.62
CA SER A 77 -4.30 0.41 2.05
C SER A 77 -2.96 0.99 2.49
N LEU A 78 -2.62 0.86 3.78
CA LEU A 78 -1.31 1.26 4.31
C LEU A 78 -0.17 0.47 3.68
N THR A 79 -0.33 -0.84 3.49
CA THR A 79 0.66 -1.67 2.78
C THR A 79 0.88 -1.13 1.36
N PHE A 80 -0.19 -0.79 0.65
CA PHE A 80 -0.12 -0.16 -0.67
C PHE A 80 0.50 1.24 -0.63
N PHE A 81 0.24 2.02 0.43
CA PHE A 81 0.86 3.32 0.65
C PHE A 81 2.38 3.16 0.77
N PHE A 82 2.88 2.28 1.64
CA PHE A 82 4.32 2.03 1.83
C PHE A 82 4.99 1.32 0.65
N ALA A 83 4.24 0.54 -0.12
CA ALA A 83 4.73 -0.01 -1.39
C ALA A 83 5.06 1.12 -2.39
N ASN A 84 4.22 2.16 -2.43
CA ASN A 84 4.45 3.34 -3.26
C ASN A 84 5.37 4.38 -2.60
N PHE A 85 5.37 4.47 -1.26
CA PHE A 85 6.30 5.23 -0.42
C PHE A 85 7.56 4.42 -0.13
N GLY A 86 8.34 4.17 -1.16
CA GLY A 86 9.45 3.22 -1.07
C GLY A 86 9.93 2.74 -2.44
N PRO A 87 10.03 1.41 -2.65
CA PRO A 87 10.68 0.82 -3.81
C PRO A 87 10.04 1.17 -5.16
N ASN A 88 8.71 1.32 -5.25
CA ASN A 88 8.07 1.61 -6.54
C ASN A 88 8.47 2.99 -7.08
N ALA A 89 8.50 4.01 -6.23
CA ALA A 89 8.88 5.37 -6.63
C ALA A 89 10.41 5.49 -6.84
N THR A 90 11.24 4.86 -6.00
CA THR A 90 12.71 4.91 -6.18
C THR A 90 13.16 4.15 -7.44
N THR A 91 12.45 3.11 -7.87
CA THR A 91 12.76 2.36 -9.11
C THR A 91 12.52 3.18 -10.38
N PHE A 92 11.62 4.17 -10.39
CA PHE A 92 11.45 5.08 -11.53
C PHE A 92 12.46 6.24 -11.54
N VAL A 93 12.96 6.63 -10.37
CA VAL A 93 13.89 7.75 -10.21
C VAL A 93 15.34 7.33 -10.39
N VAL A 94 15.73 6.11 -9.98
CA VAL A 94 17.09 5.57 -10.14
C VAL A 94 17.57 5.41 -11.60
N PRO A 95 16.75 5.03 -12.60
CA PRO A 95 17.19 4.94 -13.99
C PRO A 95 17.09 6.26 -14.78
N ALA A 96 16.59 7.34 -14.17
CA ALA A 96 16.46 8.65 -14.82
C ALA A 96 17.67 9.58 -14.57
N GLU A 97 18.64 9.15 -13.77
CA GLU A 97 19.96 9.77 -13.57
C GLU A 97 21.06 8.85 -14.10
#